data_AF-A0A060XW85-F1
#
_entry.id   AF-A0A060XW85-F1
#
_cell.length_a   1.000
_cell.length_b   1.000
_cell.length_c   1.000
_cell.angle_alpha   90.00
_cell.angle_beta   90.00
_cell.angle_gamma   90.00
#
_symmetry.space_group_name_H-M   'P 1'
#
loop_
_entity.id
_entity.type
_entity.pdbx_description
1 polymer ?
#
loop_
_entity_poly.entity_id
_entity_poly.type
_entity_poly.pdbx_seq_one_letter_code
_entity_poly.pdbx_strand_id
1 'polypeptide(L)'
;MVDGQYLGVAFRGLKGKRLYPIVSAVWGHCEVSIRYVNGLDPEPLPLMDLCRRVARLALGRDRLNQIDTLPLPETLKNYLQYQ
;
A
#
# COMPACT_ATOMS: atom_id res chain seq x y z
N MET A 1 7.45 2.66 -4.04
CA MET A 1 6.62 2.60 -5.26
C MET A 1 7.06 3.75 -6.15
N VAL A 2 7.07 3.56 -7.46
CA VAL A 2 7.22 4.66 -8.43
C VAL A 2 5.93 4.70 -9.23
N ASP A 3 5.25 5.83 -9.27
CA ASP A 3 3.95 6.00 -9.94
C ASP A 3 2.92 4.92 -9.59
N GLY A 4 2.89 4.54 -8.30
CA GLY A 4 1.97 3.51 -7.82
C GLY A 4 2.30 2.09 -8.31
N GLN A 5 3.51 1.83 -8.79
CA GLN A 5 3.99 0.50 -9.19
C GLN A 5 5.07 -0.05 -8.25
N TYR A 6 5.07 -1.39 -8.10
CA TYR A 6 6.08 -2.14 -7.36
C TYR A 6 7.16 -2.64 -8.33
N LEU A 7 8.43 -2.30 -8.08
CA LEU A 7 9.55 -2.59 -8.98
C LEU A 7 10.28 -3.92 -8.69
N GLY A 8 9.78 -4.74 -7.75
CA GLY A 8 10.42 -5.98 -7.34
C GLY A 8 11.33 -5.85 -6.11
N VAL A 9 11.91 -7.00 -5.70
CA VAL A 9 12.80 -7.10 -4.54
C VAL A 9 14.24 -6.78 -4.96
N ALA A 10 14.83 -5.71 -4.41
CA ALA A 10 16.22 -5.35 -4.68
C ALA A 10 17.24 -6.16 -3.87
N PHE A 11 16.97 -6.42 -2.59
CA PHE A 11 17.88 -7.11 -1.67
C PHE A 11 17.16 -8.15 -0.80
N ARG A 12 17.86 -9.22 -0.40
CA ARG A 12 17.39 -10.27 0.54
C ARG A 12 18.40 -10.47 1.66
N GLY A 13 18.06 -11.24 2.69
CA GLY A 13 19.00 -11.61 3.77
C GLY A 13 19.14 -10.58 4.91
N LEU A 14 18.11 -9.74 5.12
CA LEU A 14 18.15 -8.65 6.11
C LEU A 14 17.48 -8.99 7.45
N LYS A 15 16.85 -10.17 7.58
CA LYS A 15 16.14 -10.58 8.80
C LYS A 15 17.07 -10.58 10.01
N GLY A 16 16.61 -10.00 11.13
CA GLY A 16 17.37 -9.92 12.38
C GLY A 16 18.41 -8.78 12.43
N LYS A 17 18.60 -8.02 11.35
CA LYS A 17 19.45 -6.83 11.35
C LYS A 17 18.63 -5.59 11.72
N ARG A 18 19.25 -4.65 12.44
CA ARG A 18 18.69 -3.31 12.64
C ARG A 18 19.05 -2.44 11.45
N LEU A 19 18.04 -1.83 10.82
CA LEU A 19 18.18 -0.98 9.64
C LEU A 19 17.63 0.41 9.92
N TYR A 20 18.16 1.41 9.21
CA TYR A 20 17.73 2.80 9.29
C TYR A 20 17.51 3.33 7.88
N PRO A 21 16.42 4.08 7.61
CA PRO A 21 16.28 4.82 6.35
C PRO A 21 17.43 5.82 6.19
N ILE A 22 17.99 5.93 4.98
CA ILE A 22 19.09 6.83 4.68
C ILE A 22 18.93 7.45 3.29
N VAL A 23 19.37 8.71 3.16
CA VAL A 23 19.57 9.39 1.89
C VAL A 23 20.98 9.98 1.90
N SER A 24 21.70 9.84 0.79
CA SER A 24 22.99 10.51 0.56
C SER A 24 22.87 11.34 -0.71
N ALA A 25 23.30 12.59 -0.67
CA ALA A 25 23.24 13.52 -1.78
C ALA A 25 24.55 14.30 -1.91
N VAL A 26 24.94 14.61 -3.14
CA VAL A 26 26.18 15.34 -3.47
C VAL A 26 25.91 16.60 -4.28
N TRP A 27 24.64 16.99 -4.41
CA TRP A 27 24.20 18.09 -5.27
C TRP A 27 23.78 19.31 -4.43
N GLY A 28 24.30 20.49 -4.74
CA GLY A 28 23.96 21.74 -4.05
C GLY A 28 22.51 22.19 -4.28
N HIS A 29 21.81 22.62 -3.23
CA HIS A 29 20.39 23.01 -3.28
C HIS A 29 19.40 21.85 -3.53
N CYS A 30 19.79 20.59 -3.32
CA CYS A 30 18.80 19.52 -3.27
C CYS A 30 18.04 19.56 -1.95
N GLU A 31 16.72 19.35 -2.01
CA GLU A 31 15.88 19.13 -0.83
C GLU A 31 15.28 17.72 -0.91
N VAL A 32 15.33 17.02 0.21
CA VAL A 32 14.77 15.67 0.31
C VAL A 32 13.86 15.58 1.53
N SER A 33 12.65 15.09 1.31
CA SER A 33 11.66 14.83 2.36
C SER A 33 11.39 13.33 2.48
N ILE A 34 11.50 12.80 3.70
CA ILE A 34 11.15 11.41 4.01
C ILE A 34 9.82 11.41 4.76
N ARG A 35 8.83 10.68 4.25
CA ARG A 35 7.54 10.45 4.92
C ARG A 35 7.41 8.97 5.26
N TYR A 36 7.25 8.66 6.55
CA TYR A 36 6.84 7.34 6.97
C TYR A 36 5.36 7.12 6.59
N VAL A 37 5.08 6.06 5.84
CA VAL A 37 3.73 5.78 5.34
C VAL A 37 3.01 4.80 6.26
N ASN A 38 3.59 3.64 6.51
CA ASN A 38 3.01 2.59 7.34
C ASN A 38 4.03 1.51 7.73
N GLY A 39 3.61 0.63 8.64
CA GLY A 39 4.27 -0.62 9.01
C GLY A 39 3.23 -1.73 9.08
N LEU A 40 3.68 -2.96 8.89
CA LEU A 40 2.83 -4.15 9.04
C LEU A 40 3.56 -5.14 9.94
N ASP A 41 2.88 -5.58 10.99
CA ASP A 41 3.38 -6.66 11.83
C ASP A 41 3.45 -7.97 11.02
N PRO A 42 4.40 -8.86 11.30
CA PRO A 42 4.57 -10.11 10.55
C PRO A 42 3.46 -11.14 10.81
N GLU A 43 2.36 -10.73 11.46
CA GLU A 43 1.21 -11.58 11.74
C GLU A 43 0.32 -11.76 10.49
N PRO A 44 -0.40 -12.89 10.38
CA PRO A 44 -1.37 -13.08 9.31
C PRO A 44 -2.42 -11.97 9.30
N LEU A 45 -2.67 -11.40 8.13
CA LEU A 45 -3.75 -10.44 7.95
C LEU A 45 -5.11 -11.09 8.23
N PRO A 46 -6.06 -10.37 8.86
CA PRO A 46 -7.44 -10.81 8.98
C PRO A 46 -8.03 -11.19 7.62
N LEU A 47 -8.87 -12.23 7.60
CA LEU A 47 -9.55 -12.67 6.36
C LEU A 47 -10.29 -11.52 5.68
N MET A 48 -10.90 -10.63 6.46
CA MET A 48 -11.57 -9.44 5.95
C MET A 48 -10.63 -8.51 5.18
N ASP A 49 -9.37 -8.35 5.58
CA ASP A 49 -8.45 -7.48 4.83
C ASP A 49 -7.99 -8.12 3.52
N LEU A 50 -7.80 -9.44 3.54
CA LEU A 50 -7.47 -10.23 2.34
C LEU A 50 -8.63 -10.21 1.33
N CYS A 51 -9.86 -10.46 1.77
CA CYS A 51 -11.05 -10.42 0.93
C CYS A 51 -11.25 -9.03 0.31
N ARG A 52 -11.08 -7.96 1.10
CA ARG A 52 -11.20 -6.58 0.61
C ARG A 52 -10.17 -6.30 -0.48
N ARG A 53 -8.92 -6.72 -0.25
CA ARG A 53 -7.82 -6.55 -1.21
C ARG A 53 -8.13 -7.27 -2.52
N VAL A 54 -8.55 -8.53 -2.47
CA VAL A 54 -8.87 -9.30 -3.68
C VAL A 54 -10.03 -8.67 -4.45
N ALA A 55 -11.09 -8.25 -3.76
CA ALA A 55 -12.21 -7.56 -4.39
C ALA A 55 -11.78 -6.26 -5.08
N ARG A 56 -10.97 -5.41 -4.41
CA ARG A 56 -10.45 -4.16 -4.99
C ARG A 56 -9.51 -4.42 -6.18
N LEU A 57 -8.73 -5.49 -6.15
CA LEU A 57 -7.90 -5.90 -7.28
C LEU A 57 -8.75 -6.33 -8.47
N ALA A 58 -9.82 -7.10 -8.25
CA ALA A 58 -10.74 -7.54 -9.30
C ALA A 58 -11.53 -6.38 -9.92
N LEU A 59 -11.88 -5.36 -9.14
CA LEU A 59 -12.52 -4.14 -9.65
C LEU A 59 -11.60 -3.30 -10.53
N GLY A 60 -10.29 -3.34 -10.27
CA GLY A 60 -9.31 -2.46 -10.91
C GLY A 60 -9.34 -1.04 -10.34
N ARG A 61 -8.23 -0.31 -10.48
CA ARG A 61 -8.06 1.02 -9.84
C ARG A 61 -9.08 2.05 -10.32
N ASP A 62 -9.43 2.02 -11.60
CA ASP A 62 -10.30 3.03 -12.21
C ASP A 62 -11.75 2.94 -11.70
N ARG A 63 -12.20 1.73 -11.37
CA ARG A 63 -13.59 1.47 -10.93
C ARG A 63 -13.78 1.61 -9.43
N LEU A 64 -12.71 1.82 -8.66
CA LEU A 64 -12.81 2.07 -7.22
C LEU A 64 -13.60 3.35 -6.92
N ASN A 65 -13.51 4.36 -7.79
CA ASN A 65 -14.28 5.59 -7.67
C ASN A 65 -15.76 5.42 -8.04
N GLN A 66 -16.15 4.25 -8.54
CA GLN A 66 -17.52 3.93 -8.99
C GLN A 66 -18.19 2.91 -8.07
N ILE A 67 -17.59 2.58 -6.91
CA ILE A 67 -18.15 1.61 -5.95
C ILE A 67 -19.59 1.98 -5.56
N ASP A 68 -19.91 3.27 -5.46
CA ASP A 68 -21.23 3.75 -5.09
C ASP A 68 -22.33 3.37 -6.10
N THR A 69 -21.95 3.15 -7.36
CA THR A 69 -22.87 2.75 -8.44
C THR A 69 -23.15 1.24 -8.46
N LEU A 70 -22.38 0.45 -7.72
CA LEU A 70 -22.57 -1.00 -7.69
C LEU A 70 -23.87 -1.35 -6.96
N PRO A 71 -24.60 -2.40 -7.42
CA PRO A 71 -25.81 -2.88 -6.77
C PRO A 71 -25.46 -3.71 -5.52
N LEU A 72 -24.73 -3.10 -4.59
CA LEU A 72 -24.27 -3.70 -3.33
C LEU A 72 -24.90 -2.96 -2.14
N PRO A 73 -25.12 -3.66 -1.01
CA PRO A 73 -25.45 -3.01 0.26
C PRO A 73 -24.40 -1.98 0.68
N GLU A 74 -24.84 -0.91 1.34
CA GLU A 74 -23.97 0.20 1.79
C GLU A 74 -22.82 -0.28 2.68
N THR A 75 -23.08 -1.28 3.53
CA THR A 75 -22.06 -1.90 4.38
C THR A 75 -20.90 -2.50 3.57
N LEU A 76 -21.18 -3.08 2.41
CA LEU A 76 -20.14 -3.63 1.53
C LEU A 76 -19.43 -2.53 0.74
N LYS A 77 -20.12 -1.44 0.37
CA LYS A 77 -19.49 -0.27 -0.27
C LYS A 77 -18.47 0.38 0.67
N ASN A 78 -18.89 0.67 1.90
CA ASN A 78 -18.06 1.23 2.96
C ASN A 78 -16.86 0.32 3.25
N TYR A 79 -17.13 -0.98 3.41
CA TYR A 79 -16.08 -1.99 3.58
C TYR A 79 -15.05 -1.94 2.43
N LEU A 80 -15.48 -1.81 1.16
CA LEU A 80 -14.55 -1.71 0.03
C LEU A 80 -13.83 -0.37 -0.04
N GLN A 81 -14.43 0.72 0.45
CA GLN A 81 -13.88 2.08 0.45
C GLN A 81 -13.00 2.42 1.66
N TYR A 82 -12.90 1.52 2.65
CA TYR A 82 -12.29 1.82 3.95
C TYR A 82 -13.04 2.92 4.74
N GLN A 83 -14.36 2.94 4.62
CA GLN A 83 -15.27 3.81 5.39
C GLN A 83 -16.10 3.01 6.39
#